data_AF-A0A2I1F3Q5-F1
#
_entry.id   AF-A0A2I1F3Q5-F1
#
_cell.length_a   1.000
_cell.length_b   1.000
_cell.length_c   1.000
_cell.angle_alpha   90.00
_cell.angle_beta   90.00
_cell.angle_gamma   90.00
#
_symmetry.space_group_name_H-M   'P 1'
#
loop_
_entity.id
_entity.type
_entity.pdbx_description
1 polymer ?
#
loop_
_entity_poly.entity_id
_entity_poly.type
_entity_poly.pdbx_seq_one_letter_code
_entity_poly.pdbx_strand_id
1 'polypeptide(L)'
;MGKGYLSSTFAAIKNVVVVLNFLSLLSGFILIVVGYYLTSTEAEVSLVTSSAIKYRFPHVLISLGGLISLVSFLGCYGAANQKITFLKVYVISLFICIIIQIIIGSVAFAYHQDVDSILDRSWSKAFRDDKQLIADVEQYFRCCGFNSLSDRAVPPCRYYTPCYASMKDSLTYSLQTIGIVGVVLGILELICLLLAAVLIIHIIRIHREEPNERQALLAETRRLDDAIRQTYERRCRLHSS
;
A
#
# COMPACT_ATOMS: atom_id res chain seq x y z
N MET A 1 36.05 -12.51 -10.72
CA MET A 1 35.60 -12.54 -9.31
C MET A 1 34.28 -11.80 -9.04
N GLY A 2 33.77 -10.90 -9.90
CA GLY A 2 32.53 -10.14 -9.62
C GLY A 2 31.17 -10.84 -9.90
N LYS A 3 31.13 -11.93 -10.68
CA LYS A 3 29.85 -12.61 -11.04
C LYS A 3 29.17 -13.33 -9.86
N GLY A 4 29.93 -13.83 -8.88
CA GLY A 4 29.40 -14.55 -7.72
C GLY A 4 28.70 -13.65 -6.70
N TYR A 5 29.32 -12.52 -6.31
CA TYR A 5 28.73 -11.55 -5.40
C TYR A 5 27.48 -10.87 -5.99
N LEU A 6 27.48 -10.58 -7.29
CA LEU A 6 26.36 -9.94 -7.97
C LEU A 6 25.11 -10.85 -8.01
N SER A 7 25.32 -12.17 -8.07
CA SER A 7 24.24 -13.18 -8.05
C SER A 7 23.60 -13.31 -6.66
N SER A 8 24.39 -13.31 -5.59
CA SER A 8 23.87 -13.37 -4.21
C SER A 8 23.04 -12.13 -3.84
N THR A 9 23.47 -10.92 -4.21
CA THR A 9 22.72 -9.69 -3.91
C THR A 9 21.37 -9.65 -4.62
N PHE A 10 21.31 -10.09 -5.89
CA PHE A 10 20.04 -10.19 -6.62
C PHE A 10 19.06 -11.18 -5.97
N ALA A 11 19.55 -12.35 -5.55
CA ALA A 11 18.74 -13.34 -4.85
C ALA A 11 18.19 -12.79 -3.51
N ALA A 12 19.01 -12.06 -2.76
CA ALA A 12 18.59 -11.41 -1.52
C ALA A 12 17.48 -10.38 -1.76
N ILE A 13 17.65 -9.47 -2.73
CA ILE A 13 16.65 -8.46 -3.09
C ILE A 13 15.33 -9.12 -3.50
N LYS A 14 15.40 -10.15 -4.36
CA LYS A 14 14.21 -10.90 -4.78
C LYS A 14 13.48 -11.49 -3.58
N ASN A 15 14.20 -12.16 -2.68
CA ASN A 15 13.61 -12.80 -1.52
C ASN A 15 12.98 -11.79 -0.57
N VAL A 16 13.62 -10.64 -0.34
CA VAL A 16 13.06 -9.54 0.46
C VAL A 16 11.75 -9.02 -0.15
N VAL A 17 11.72 -8.75 -1.46
CA VAL A 17 10.51 -8.27 -2.14
C VAL A 17 9.39 -9.31 -2.05
N VAL A 18 9.69 -10.59 -2.24
CA VAL A 18 8.71 -11.68 -2.15
C VAL A 18 8.16 -11.80 -0.73
N VAL A 19 9.02 -11.83 0.29
CA VAL A 19 8.59 -11.98 1.70
C VAL A 19 7.77 -10.78 2.16
N LEU A 20 8.23 -9.55 1.89
CA LEU A 20 7.49 -8.34 2.27
C LEU A 20 6.10 -8.30 1.63
N ASN A 21 6.01 -8.56 0.32
CA ASN A 21 4.72 -8.60 -0.36
C ASN A 21 3.85 -9.79 0.09
N PHE A 22 4.44 -10.93 0.43
CA PHE A 22 3.66 -12.05 0.96
C PHE A 22 3.06 -11.75 2.34
N LEU A 23 3.82 -11.11 3.23
CA LEU A 23 3.31 -10.67 4.53
C LEU A 23 2.19 -9.61 4.38
N SER A 24 2.36 -8.66 3.46
CA SER A 24 1.33 -7.67 3.13
C SER A 24 0.09 -8.29 2.49
N LEU A 25 0.25 -9.36 1.70
CA LEU A 25 -0.87 -10.11 1.16
C LEU A 25 -1.69 -10.77 2.28
N LEU A 26 -1.02 -11.38 3.27
CA LEU A 26 -1.69 -11.98 4.42
C LEU A 26 -2.42 -10.92 5.27
N SER A 27 -1.79 -9.76 5.52
CA SER A 27 -2.44 -8.68 6.25
C SER A 27 -3.66 -8.12 5.51
N GLY A 28 -3.59 -8.02 4.17
CA GLY A 28 -4.72 -7.67 3.33
C GLY A 28 -5.91 -8.63 3.47
N PHE A 29 -5.67 -9.94 3.46
CA PHE A 29 -6.72 -10.94 3.69
C PHE A 29 -7.30 -10.86 5.10
N ILE A 30 -6.47 -10.63 6.13
CA ILE A 30 -6.94 -10.44 7.50
C ILE A 30 -7.88 -9.23 7.57
N LEU A 31 -7.54 -8.10 6.94
CA LEU A 31 -8.41 -6.92 6.91
C LEU A 31 -9.75 -7.19 6.22
N ILE A 32 -9.76 -7.95 5.13
CA ILE A 32 -11.00 -8.35 4.44
C ILE A 32 -11.87 -9.21 5.35
N VAL A 33 -11.28 -10.23 6.01
CA VAL A 33 -12.01 -11.12 6.91
C VAL A 33 -12.60 -10.34 8.09
N VAL A 34 -11.81 -9.46 8.71
CA VAL A 34 -12.27 -8.60 9.81
C VAL A 34 -13.38 -7.67 9.33
N GLY A 35 -13.23 -7.02 8.17
CA GLY A 35 -14.27 -6.14 7.63
C GLY A 35 -15.57 -6.88 7.29
N TYR A 36 -15.48 -8.09 6.74
CA TYR A 36 -16.66 -8.93 6.47
C TYR A 36 -17.33 -9.39 7.76
N TYR A 37 -16.55 -9.81 8.77
CA TYR A 37 -17.05 -10.18 10.08
C TYR A 37 -17.83 -9.02 10.72
N LEU A 38 -17.24 -7.82 10.73
CA LEU A 38 -17.88 -6.59 11.25
C LEU A 38 -19.14 -6.18 10.48
N THR A 39 -19.31 -6.62 9.23
CA THR A 39 -20.52 -6.37 8.44
C THR A 39 -21.62 -7.38 8.77
N SER A 40 -21.24 -8.62 9.09
CA SER A 40 -22.16 -9.76 9.22
C SER A 40 -22.69 -9.91 10.64
N THR A 41 -21.86 -9.61 11.64
CA THR A 41 -22.39 -9.35 12.97
C THR A 41 -23.04 -7.97 12.90
N GLU A 42 -24.32 -7.86 13.27
CA GLU A 42 -24.86 -6.66 13.94
C GLU A 42 -24.09 -6.46 15.26
N ALA A 43 -22.75 -6.52 15.20
CA ALA A 43 -21.89 -6.12 16.26
C ALA A 43 -22.33 -4.69 16.48
N GLU A 44 -22.98 -4.50 17.61
CA GLU A 44 -22.80 -3.30 18.36
C GLU A 44 -21.30 -3.13 18.49
N VAL A 45 -20.69 -2.50 17.48
CA VAL A 45 -19.58 -1.59 17.70
C VAL A 45 -20.21 -0.49 18.56
N SER A 46 -20.53 -0.83 19.81
CA SER A 46 -21.13 -0.01 20.88
C SER A 46 -20.11 1.01 21.39
N LEU A 47 -19.10 1.26 20.57
CA LEU A 47 -18.02 2.18 20.78
C LEU A 47 -17.98 3.10 19.56
N VAL A 48 -18.54 4.29 19.76
CA VAL A 48 -17.97 5.57 19.30
C VAL A 48 -18.45 6.12 17.96
N THR A 49 -19.23 5.42 17.13
CA THR A 49 -19.45 5.92 15.77
C THR A 49 -20.92 6.09 15.40
N SER A 50 -21.24 7.32 14.98
CA SER A 50 -22.52 7.67 14.35
C SER A 50 -22.97 6.59 13.38
N SER A 51 -24.29 6.41 13.25
CA SER A 51 -24.89 5.45 12.31
C SER A 51 -24.17 5.45 10.94
N ALA A 52 -23.84 6.64 10.42
CA ALA A 52 -23.08 6.78 9.18
C ALA A 52 -21.66 6.17 9.19
N ILE A 53 -20.89 6.26 10.28
CA ILE A 53 -19.53 5.71 10.35
C ILE A 53 -19.58 4.21 10.68
N LYS A 54 -20.54 3.76 11.49
CA LYS A 54 -20.77 2.33 11.79
C LYS A 54 -20.94 1.51 10.50
N TYR A 55 -21.71 2.01 9.53
CA TYR A 55 -21.89 1.31 8.25
C TYR A 55 -20.71 1.49 7.29
N ARG A 56 -19.99 2.63 7.34
CA ARG A 56 -18.90 2.90 6.38
C ARG A 56 -17.59 2.21 6.73
N PHE A 57 -17.27 2.09 8.02
CA PHE A 57 -15.97 1.59 8.47
C PHE A 57 -15.67 0.14 7.99
N PRO A 58 -16.58 -0.84 8.13
CA PRO A 58 -16.33 -2.20 7.64
C PRO A 58 -16.07 -2.25 6.13
N HIS A 59 -16.82 -1.47 5.34
CA HIS A 59 -16.61 -1.39 3.89
C HIS A 59 -15.26 -0.76 3.51
N VAL A 60 -14.77 0.22 4.29
CA VAL A 60 -13.43 0.78 4.11
C VAL A 60 -12.37 -0.28 4.39
N LEU A 61 -12.51 -1.08 5.44
CA LEU A 61 -11.60 -2.18 5.76
C LEU A 61 -11.51 -3.20 4.63
N ILE A 62 -12.66 -3.63 4.09
CA ILE A 62 -12.72 -4.58 2.98
C ILE A 62 -12.04 -4.00 1.73
N SER A 63 -12.36 -2.74 1.39
CA SER A 63 -11.82 -2.07 0.20
C SER A 63 -10.30 -1.89 0.30
N LEU A 64 -9.81 -1.44 1.46
CA LEU A 64 -8.40 -1.25 1.74
C LEU A 64 -7.65 -2.58 1.74
N GLY A 65 -8.19 -3.61 2.41
CA GLY A 65 -7.62 -4.96 2.42
C GLY A 65 -7.55 -5.58 1.02
N GLY A 66 -8.57 -5.35 0.18
CA GLY A 66 -8.59 -5.77 -1.22
C GLY A 66 -7.50 -5.10 -2.05
N LEU A 67 -7.33 -3.78 -1.91
CA LEU A 67 -6.27 -3.03 -2.59
C LEU A 67 -4.89 -3.53 -2.17
N ILE A 68 -4.65 -3.67 -0.86
CA ILE A 68 -3.38 -4.19 -0.31
C ILE A 68 -3.10 -5.60 -0.86
N SER A 69 -4.10 -6.48 -0.85
CA SER A 69 -3.97 -7.85 -1.35
C SER A 69 -3.62 -7.88 -2.83
N LEU A 70 -4.31 -7.08 -3.66
CA LEU A 70 -4.06 -7.03 -5.10
C LEU A 70 -2.64 -6.53 -5.41
N VAL A 71 -2.24 -5.39 -4.85
CA VAL A 71 -0.91 -4.81 -5.07
C VAL A 71 0.18 -5.76 -4.59
N SER A 72 0.00 -6.36 -3.41
CA SER A 72 0.93 -7.32 -2.84
C SER A 72 1.06 -8.60 -3.68
N PHE A 73 -0.06 -9.10 -4.23
CA PHE A 73 -0.04 -10.24 -5.14
C PHE A 73 0.77 -9.95 -6.40
N LEU A 74 0.60 -8.77 -7.02
CA LEU A 74 1.37 -8.36 -8.19
C LEU A 74 2.88 -8.31 -7.90
N GLY A 75 3.27 -7.74 -6.75
CA GLY A 75 4.66 -7.67 -6.31
C GLY A 75 5.27 -9.06 -6.06
N CYS A 76 4.58 -9.91 -5.31
CA CYS A 76 5.03 -11.26 -5.00
C CYS A 76 5.11 -12.14 -6.25
N TYR A 77 4.03 -12.22 -7.03
CA TYR A 77 3.98 -13.03 -8.26
C TYR A 77 4.98 -12.55 -9.30
N GLY A 78 5.11 -11.23 -9.47
CA GLY A 78 6.07 -10.60 -10.39
C GLY A 78 7.53 -10.89 -10.02
N ALA A 79 7.88 -10.77 -8.74
CA ALA A 79 9.23 -11.03 -8.25
C ALA A 79 9.57 -12.53 -8.25
N ALA A 80 8.66 -13.39 -7.79
CA ALA A 80 8.89 -14.84 -7.70
C ALA A 80 9.06 -15.48 -9.08
N ASN A 81 8.21 -15.11 -10.05
CA ASN A 81 8.23 -15.67 -11.41
C ASN A 81 9.05 -14.84 -12.40
N GLN A 82 9.74 -13.80 -11.94
CA GLN A 82 10.54 -12.87 -12.76
C GLN A 82 9.75 -12.28 -13.95
N LYS A 83 8.43 -12.07 -13.77
CA LYS A 83 7.55 -11.54 -14.82
C LYS A 83 7.57 -10.02 -14.80
N ILE A 84 8.36 -9.42 -15.70
CA ILE A 84 8.52 -7.96 -15.82
C ILE A 84 7.16 -7.24 -15.94
N THR A 85 6.20 -7.78 -16.68
CA THR A 85 4.87 -7.14 -16.83
C THR A 85 4.18 -6.95 -15.50
N PHE A 86 4.18 -7.96 -14.62
CA PHE A 86 3.56 -7.88 -13.30
C PHE A 86 4.31 -6.89 -12.39
N LEU A 87 5.66 -6.89 -12.43
CA LEU A 87 6.48 -5.91 -11.70
C LEU A 87 6.25 -4.47 -12.17
N LYS A 88 6.02 -4.25 -13.47
CA LYS A 88 5.68 -2.92 -14.02
C LYS A 88 4.32 -2.45 -13.49
N VAL A 89 3.30 -3.32 -13.51
CA VAL A 89 1.99 -2.97 -12.95
C VAL A 89 2.11 -2.69 -11.45
N TYR A 90 2.87 -3.50 -10.71
CA TYR A 90 3.16 -3.25 -9.29
C TYR A 90 3.77 -1.88 -9.03
N VAL A 91 4.80 -1.48 -9.79
CA VAL A 91 5.43 -0.15 -9.66
C VAL A 91 4.44 0.98 -9.98
N ILE A 92 3.61 0.83 -11.02
CA ILE A 92 2.57 1.81 -11.36
C ILE A 92 1.55 1.91 -10.23
N SER A 93 1.11 0.78 -9.66
CA SER A 93 0.19 0.76 -8.53
C SER A 93 0.77 1.44 -7.30
N LEU A 94 2.04 1.18 -6.93
CA LEU A 94 2.71 1.87 -5.83
C LEU A 94 2.76 3.38 -6.05
N PHE A 95 3.05 3.83 -7.28
CA PHE A 95 3.07 5.25 -7.59
C PHE A 95 1.69 5.91 -7.40
N ILE A 96 0.61 5.21 -7.81
CA ILE A 96 -0.76 5.67 -7.58
C ILE A 96 -1.07 5.72 -6.08
N CYS A 97 -0.65 4.71 -5.29
CA CYS A 97 -0.81 4.69 -3.84
C CYS A 97 -0.14 5.90 -3.17
N ILE A 98 1.09 6.25 -3.57
CA ILE A 98 1.80 7.43 -3.07
C ILE A 98 1.01 8.72 -3.35
N ILE A 99 0.45 8.87 -4.55
CA ILE A 99 -0.38 10.03 -4.89
C ILE A 99 -1.62 10.10 -3.99
N ILE A 100 -2.33 8.98 -3.83
CA ILE A 100 -3.51 8.90 -2.96
C ILE A 100 -3.14 9.25 -1.52
N GLN A 101 -1.99 8.76 -1.04
CA GLN A 101 -1.52 9.02 0.31
C GLN A 101 -1.21 10.50 0.54
N ILE A 102 -0.62 11.18 -0.44
CA ILE A 102 -0.38 12.63 -0.39
C ILE A 102 -1.72 13.39 -0.36
N ILE A 103 -2.69 13.00 -1.20
CA ILE A 103 -4.02 13.62 -1.21
C ILE A 103 -4.69 13.46 0.17
N ILE A 104 -4.76 12.24 0.70
CA ILE A 104 -5.35 11.97 2.02
C ILE A 104 -4.62 12.76 3.10
N GLY A 105 -3.29 12.78 3.07
CA GLY A 105 -2.47 13.54 4.02
C GLY A 105 -2.74 15.04 3.96
N SER A 106 -2.88 15.62 2.76
CA SER A 106 -3.20 17.05 2.61
C SER A 106 -4.58 17.41 3.13
N VAL A 107 -5.59 16.56 2.88
CA VAL A 107 -6.96 16.76 3.37
C VAL A 107 -6.99 16.63 4.90
N ALA A 108 -6.30 15.62 5.45
CA ALA A 108 -6.18 15.46 6.89
C ALA A 108 -5.47 16.65 7.55
N PHE A 109 -4.43 17.20 6.91
CA PHE A 109 -3.74 18.39 7.37
C PHE A 109 -4.64 19.62 7.37
N ALA A 110 -5.45 19.83 6.33
CA ALA A 110 -6.43 20.91 6.31
C ALA A 110 -7.45 20.77 7.45
N TYR A 111 -7.98 19.57 7.69
CA TYR A 111 -8.87 19.32 8.84
C TYR A 111 -8.20 19.53 10.18
N HIS A 112 -6.90 19.25 10.30
CA HIS A 112 -6.14 19.52 11.52
C HIS A 112 -6.03 21.02 11.82
N GLN A 113 -5.90 21.87 10.80
CA GLN A 113 -5.84 23.33 10.98
C GLN A 113 -7.17 23.91 11.48
N ASP A 114 -8.30 23.36 10.99
CA ASP A 114 -9.64 23.86 11.28
C ASP A 114 -10.37 23.06 12.38
N VAL A 115 -9.65 22.27 13.17
CA VAL A 115 -10.19 21.25 14.09
C VAL A 115 -11.28 21.79 15.02
N ASP A 116 -11.10 23.01 15.54
CA ASP A 116 -12.04 23.64 16.47
C ASP A 116 -13.39 23.93 15.80
N SER A 117 -13.34 24.47 14.59
CA SER A 117 -14.54 24.78 13.81
C SER A 117 -15.27 23.51 13.35
N ILE A 118 -14.52 22.45 13.05
CA ILE A 118 -15.07 21.17 12.60
C ILE A 118 -15.76 20.47 13.76
N LEU A 119 -15.15 20.44 14.94
CA LEU A 119 -15.74 19.86 16.14
C LEU A 119 -17.04 20.57 16.51
N ASP A 120 -17.05 21.90 16.54
CA ASP A 120 -18.25 22.66 16.88
C ASP A 120 -19.39 22.48 15.86
N ARG A 121 -19.07 22.50 14.56
CA ARG A 121 -20.06 22.25 13.49
C ARG A 121 -20.59 20.82 13.54
N SER A 122 -19.72 19.85 13.78
CA SER A 122 -20.09 18.43 13.86
C SER A 122 -20.97 18.17 15.08
N TRP A 123 -20.61 18.73 16.23
CA TRP A 123 -21.42 18.68 17.45
C TRP A 123 -22.78 19.34 17.25
N SER A 124 -22.81 20.55 16.68
CA SER A 124 -24.05 21.26 16.37
C SER A 124 -25.00 20.46 15.47
N LYS A 125 -24.44 19.80 14.46
CA LYS A 125 -25.20 18.98 13.53
C LYS A 125 -25.74 17.74 14.22
N ALA A 126 -24.88 17.00 14.93
CA ALA A 126 -25.30 15.83 15.70
C ALA A 126 -26.37 16.18 16.75
N PHE A 127 -26.23 17.28 17.48
CA PHE A 127 -27.22 17.70 18.47
C PHE A 127 -28.62 17.98 17.87
N ARG A 128 -28.68 18.47 16.63
CA ARG A 128 -29.96 18.70 15.92
C ARG A 128 -30.53 17.41 15.32
N ASP A 129 -29.67 16.61 14.69
CA ASP A 129 -30.08 15.52 13.81
C ASP A 129 -30.17 14.18 14.56
N ASP A 130 -29.37 13.98 15.61
CA ASP A 130 -29.20 12.71 16.33
C ASP A 130 -28.75 12.95 17.79
N LYS A 131 -29.72 13.19 18.69
CA LYS A 131 -29.44 13.40 20.12
C LYS A 131 -28.87 12.15 20.81
N GLN A 132 -29.16 10.95 20.28
CA GLN A 132 -28.63 9.72 20.84
C GLN A 132 -27.11 9.65 20.63
N LEU A 133 -26.64 10.06 19.45
CA LEU A 133 -25.21 10.19 19.17
C LEU A 133 -24.50 11.11 20.17
N ILE A 134 -25.11 12.25 20.53
CA ILE A 134 -24.54 13.14 21.55
C ILE A 134 -24.48 12.44 22.91
N ALA A 135 -25.55 11.78 23.34
CA ALA A 135 -25.58 11.04 24.61
C ALA A 135 -24.51 9.93 24.66
N ASP A 136 -24.30 9.21 23.56
CA ASP A 136 -23.28 8.17 23.44
C ASP A 136 -21.86 8.77 23.52
N VAL A 137 -21.63 9.91 22.87
CA VAL A 137 -20.35 10.64 22.93
C VAL A 137 -20.08 11.19 24.33
N GLU A 138 -21.07 11.78 24.98
CA GLU A 138 -21.01 12.24 26.37
C GLU A 138 -20.68 11.08 27.33
N GLN A 139 -21.29 9.90 27.11
CA GLN A 139 -21.00 8.70 27.89
C GLN A 139 -19.58 8.17 27.64
N TYR A 140 -19.13 8.13 26.38
CA TYR A 140 -17.82 7.61 26.00
C TYR A 140 -16.67 8.46 26.56
N PHE A 141 -16.74 9.78 26.37
CA PHE A 141 -15.72 10.71 26.88
C PHE A 141 -15.92 11.10 28.35
N ARG A 142 -17.02 10.63 28.98
CA ARG A 142 -17.38 10.93 30.37
C ARG A 142 -17.44 12.44 30.63
N CYS A 143 -18.18 13.15 29.76
CA CYS A 143 -18.34 14.59 29.75
C CYS A 143 -19.83 14.97 29.58
N CYS A 144 -20.18 16.25 29.67
CA CYS A 144 -21.51 16.76 29.35
C CYS A 144 -21.45 18.14 28.71
N GLY A 145 -22.17 18.31 27.59
CA GLY A 145 -22.18 19.52 26.78
C GLY A 145 -20.85 19.79 26.08
N PHE A 146 -20.87 20.67 25.07
CA PHE A 146 -19.71 20.89 24.21
C PHE A 146 -18.63 21.77 24.88
N ASN A 147 -18.88 23.08 24.99
CA ASN A 147 -17.97 24.01 25.68
C ASN A 147 -18.31 24.22 27.16
N SER A 148 -19.54 23.91 27.56
CA SER A 148 -20.03 24.03 28.95
C SER A 148 -21.14 23.03 29.21
N LEU A 149 -21.49 22.79 30.48
CA LEU A 149 -22.46 21.78 30.91
C LEU A 149 -23.88 21.97 30.37
N SER A 150 -24.24 23.18 29.93
CA SER A 150 -25.53 23.51 29.34
C SER A 150 -25.46 23.76 27.83
N ASP A 151 -24.27 23.76 27.23
CA ASP A 151 -24.07 24.01 25.81
C ASP A 151 -24.35 22.75 24.98
N ARG A 152 -25.56 22.68 24.39
CA ARG A 152 -25.99 21.58 23.50
C ARG A 152 -25.75 20.20 24.16
N ALA A 153 -26.06 20.11 25.44
CA ALA A 153 -25.96 18.90 26.25
C ALA A 153 -27.25 18.07 26.19
N VAL A 154 -27.16 16.76 26.44
CA VAL A 154 -28.34 15.88 26.55
C VAL A 154 -28.52 15.43 28.01
N PRO A 155 -29.45 16.03 28.78
CA PRO A 155 -29.70 15.63 30.16
C PRO A 155 -30.30 14.21 30.27
N PRO A 156 -30.11 13.52 31.40
CA PRO A 156 -29.41 13.97 32.61
C PRO A 156 -27.89 13.84 32.51
N CYS A 157 -27.17 14.94 32.74
CA CYS A 157 -25.70 14.93 32.84
C CYS A 157 -25.25 14.10 34.05
N ARG A 158 -24.44 13.06 33.82
CA ARG A 158 -23.79 12.29 34.88
C ARG A 158 -22.38 12.79 35.22
N TYR A 159 -21.80 13.61 34.35
CA TYR A 159 -20.44 14.11 34.43
C TYR A 159 -20.43 15.66 34.35
N TYR A 160 -19.49 16.28 35.06
CA TYR A 160 -19.42 17.74 35.23
C TYR A 160 -18.19 18.37 34.53
N THR A 161 -17.82 17.85 33.36
CA THR A 161 -16.72 18.34 32.51
C THR A 161 -17.19 18.54 31.07
N PRO A 162 -16.76 19.60 30.36
CA PRO A 162 -17.13 19.82 28.96
C PRO A 162 -16.42 18.86 28.01
N CYS A 163 -17.10 18.46 26.92
CA CYS A 163 -16.59 17.46 25.97
C CYS A 163 -15.52 17.99 25.01
N TYR A 164 -15.51 19.30 24.73
CA TYR A 164 -14.61 19.89 23.72
C TYR A 164 -13.13 19.52 23.94
N ALA A 165 -12.62 19.65 25.16
CA ALA A 165 -11.21 19.36 25.46
C ALA A 165 -10.86 17.88 25.21
N SER A 166 -11.66 16.95 25.75
CA SER A 166 -11.43 15.51 25.58
C SER A 166 -11.57 15.06 24.12
N MET A 167 -12.54 15.61 23.40
CA MET A 167 -12.71 15.33 21.97
C MET A 167 -11.55 15.89 21.15
N LYS A 168 -11.11 17.12 21.44
CA LYS A 168 -9.97 17.76 20.77
C LYS A 168 -8.70 16.95 20.99
N ASP A 169 -8.39 16.59 22.23
CA ASP A 169 -7.20 15.78 22.55
C ASP A 169 -7.24 14.42 21.86
N SER A 170 -8.40 13.73 21.90
CA SER A 170 -8.56 12.44 21.24
C SER A 170 -8.44 12.53 19.71
N LEU A 171 -8.98 13.58 19.10
CA LEU A 171 -8.90 13.80 17.66
C LEU A 171 -7.48 14.17 17.23
N THR A 172 -6.81 15.08 17.95
CA THR A 172 -5.42 15.45 17.69
C THR A 172 -4.48 14.24 17.83
N TYR A 173 -4.65 13.43 18.88
CA TYR A 173 -3.89 12.19 19.05
C TYR A 173 -4.10 11.21 17.89
N SER A 174 -5.35 11.05 17.45
CA SER A 174 -5.68 10.19 16.32
C SER A 174 -5.08 10.69 15.01
N LEU A 175 -5.17 12.00 14.72
CA LEU A 175 -4.59 12.62 13.54
C LEU A 175 -3.05 12.52 13.54
N GLN A 176 -2.40 12.69 14.69
CA GLN A 176 -0.96 12.49 14.84
C GLN A 176 -0.57 11.03 14.56
N THR A 177 -1.31 10.07 15.13
CA THR A 177 -1.05 8.64 14.93
C THR A 177 -1.23 8.25 13.46
N ILE A 178 -2.33 8.68 12.82
CA ILE A 178 -2.59 8.46 11.39
C ILE A 178 -1.49 9.11 10.54
N GLY A 179 -1.05 10.31 10.89
CA GLY A 179 0.04 11.01 10.20
C GLY A 179 1.35 10.24 10.25
N ILE A 180 1.75 9.76 11.44
CA ILE A 180 2.97 8.95 11.62
C ILE A 180 2.89 7.65 10.81
N VAL A 181 1.76 6.93 10.93
CA VAL A 181 1.53 5.68 10.16
C VAL A 181 1.59 5.94 8.66
N GLY A 182 1.02 7.05 8.19
CA GLY A 182 1.08 7.48 6.80
C GLY A 182 2.51 7.73 6.33
N VAL A 183 3.31 8.47 7.08
CA VAL A 183 4.72 8.73 6.73
C VAL A 183 5.53 7.43 6.66
N VAL A 184 5.38 6.55 7.64
CA VAL A 184 6.05 5.24 7.65
C VAL A 184 5.64 4.41 6.43
N LEU A 185 4.35 4.36 6.12
CA LEU A 185 3.84 3.65 4.95
C LEU A 185 4.42 4.24 3.64
N GLY A 186 4.49 5.56 3.50
CA GLY A 186 5.08 6.21 2.32
C GLY A 186 6.57 5.89 2.15
N ILE A 187 7.33 5.83 3.25
CA ILE A 187 8.74 5.40 3.21
C ILE A 187 8.85 3.94 2.77
N LEU A 188 7.99 3.06 3.30
CA LEU A 188 7.96 1.66 2.89
C LEU A 188 7.60 1.50 1.41
N GLU A 189 6.63 2.26 0.89
CA GLU A 189 6.26 2.27 -0.53
C GLU A 189 7.43 2.72 -1.41
N LEU A 190 8.16 3.77 -1.01
CA LEU A 190 9.36 4.24 -1.72
C LEU A 190 10.47 3.18 -1.72
N ILE A 191 10.73 2.53 -0.59
CA ILE A 191 11.71 1.43 -0.52
C ILE A 191 11.28 0.29 -1.45
N CYS A 192 10.01 -0.12 -1.40
CA CYS A 192 9.47 -1.17 -2.27
C CYS A 192 9.60 -0.81 -3.76
N LEU A 193 9.32 0.44 -4.12
CA LEU A 193 9.46 0.96 -5.48
C LEU A 193 10.93 0.91 -5.93
N LEU A 194 11.87 1.33 -5.09
CA LEU A 194 13.31 1.27 -5.38
C LEU A 194 13.78 -0.18 -5.58
N LEU A 195 13.41 -1.09 -4.68
CA LEU A 195 13.76 -2.51 -4.79
C LEU A 195 13.17 -3.14 -6.05
N ALA A 196 11.91 -2.83 -6.38
CA ALA A 196 11.26 -3.32 -7.59
C ALA A 196 11.92 -2.76 -8.85
N ALA A 197 12.31 -1.47 -8.88
CA ALA A 197 13.02 -0.87 -10.00
C ALA A 197 14.39 -1.53 -10.21
N VAL A 198 15.17 -1.75 -9.14
CA VAL A 198 16.44 -2.47 -9.20
C VAL A 198 16.24 -3.89 -9.74
N LEU A 199 15.21 -4.60 -9.27
CA LEU A 199 14.88 -5.94 -9.74
C LEU A 199 14.51 -5.96 -11.23
N ILE A 200 13.67 -5.02 -11.68
CA ILE A 200 13.28 -4.88 -13.10
C ILE A 200 14.51 -4.60 -13.97
N ILE A 201 15.37 -3.65 -13.58
CA ILE A 201 16.59 -3.31 -14.34
C ILE A 201 17.49 -4.55 -14.46
N HIS A 202 17.66 -5.30 -13.37
CA HIS A 202 18.46 -6.50 -13.37
C HIS A 202 17.89 -7.59 -14.30
N ILE A 203 16.57 -7.85 -14.23
CA ILE A 203 15.92 -8.85 -15.10
C ILE A 203 16.01 -8.41 -16.58
N ILE A 204 15.79 -7.14 -16.89
CA ILE A 204 15.93 -6.61 -18.27
C ILE A 204 17.36 -6.78 -18.76
N ARG A 205 18.36 -6.51 -17.91
CA ARG A 205 19.77 -6.67 -18.28
C ARG A 205 20.09 -8.12 -18.63
N ILE A 206 19.69 -9.07 -17.78
CA ILE A 206 19.89 -10.51 -18.03
C ILE A 206 19.22 -10.92 -19.35
N HIS A 207 17.94 -10.56 -19.53
CA HIS A 207 17.19 -10.92 -20.73
C HIS A 207 17.75 -10.24 -22.00
N ARG A 208 18.48 -9.14 -21.88
CA ARG A 208 19.18 -8.50 -23.02
C ARG A 208 20.54 -9.13 -23.28
N GLU A 209 21.26 -9.57 -22.25
CA GLU A 209 22.58 -10.19 -22.39
C GLU A 209 22.48 -11.59 -23.06
N GLU A 210 21.52 -12.43 -22.67
CA GLU A 210 21.33 -13.77 -23.26
C GLU A 210 21.18 -13.80 -24.80
N PRO A 211 20.26 -13.04 -25.43
CA PRO A 211 20.10 -13.07 -26.88
C PRO A 211 21.31 -12.47 -27.61
N ASN A 212 21.97 -11.45 -27.04
CA ASN A 212 23.16 -10.86 -27.64
C ASN A 212 24.32 -11.86 -27.66
N GLU A 213 24.54 -12.60 -26.57
CA GLU A 213 25.56 -13.63 -26.49
C GLU A 213 25.25 -14.80 -27.43
N ARG A 214 24.00 -15.27 -27.47
CA ARG A 214 23.57 -16.31 -28.42
C ARG A 214 23.73 -15.86 -29.88
N GLN A 215 23.42 -14.60 -30.20
CA GLN A 215 23.61 -14.05 -31.53
C GLN A 215 25.09 -13.92 -31.91
N ALA A 216 25.95 -13.51 -30.96
CA ALA A 216 27.39 -13.44 -31.17
C ALA A 216 27.99 -14.82 -31.44
N LEU A 217 27.60 -15.82 -30.64
CA LEU A 217 28.02 -17.21 -30.84
C LEU A 217 27.55 -17.76 -32.19
N LEU A 218 26.28 -17.55 -32.56
CA LEU A 218 25.73 -17.97 -33.85
C LEU A 218 26.38 -17.26 -35.05
N ALA A 219 26.88 -16.03 -34.87
CA ALA A 219 27.63 -15.33 -35.89
C ALA A 219 29.05 -15.90 -36.06
N GLU A 220 29.69 -16.27 -34.95
CA GLU A 220 31.00 -16.91 -34.96
C GLU A 220 30.94 -18.33 -35.55
N THR A 221 29.96 -19.14 -35.18
CA THR A 221 29.74 -20.47 -35.78
C THR A 221 29.53 -20.38 -37.30
N ARG A 222 28.72 -19.42 -37.76
CA ARG A 222 28.52 -19.19 -39.21
C ARG A 222 29.81 -18.83 -39.94
N ARG A 223 30.66 -17.99 -39.35
CA ARG A 223 31.96 -17.63 -39.93
C ARG A 223 32.88 -18.85 -40.06
N LEU A 224 32.87 -19.76 -39.08
CA LEU A 224 33.63 -21.00 -39.15
C LEU A 224 33.12 -21.92 -40.26
N ASP A 225 31.80 -22.09 -40.37
CA ASP A 225 31.19 -22.94 -41.41
C ASP A 225 31.53 -22.44 -42.82
N ASP A 226 31.47 -21.12 -43.04
CA ASP A 226 31.85 -20.50 -44.31
C ASP A 226 33.34 -20.71 -44.63
N ALA A 227 34.22 -20.57 -43.65
CA ALA A 227 35.65 -20.80 -43.81
C ALA A 227 35.97 -22.27 -44.15
N ILE A 228 35.29 -23.22 -43.51
CA ILE A 228 35.43 -24.65 -43.79
C ILE A 228 34.94 -24.96 -45.21
N ARG A 229 33.76 -24.43 -45.59
CA ARG A 229 33.18 -24.64 -46.93
C ARG A 229 34.12 -24.16 -48.04
N GLN A 230 34.68 -22.96 -47.90
CA GLN A 230 35.64 -22.43 -48.86
C GLN A 230 36.90 -23.29 -48.98
N THR A 231 37.37 -23.85 -47.85
CA THR A 231 38.54 -24.73 -47.83
C THR A 231 38.27 -26.04 -48.58
N TYR A 232 37.08 -26.63 -48.38
CA TYR A 232 36.65 -27.83 -49.11
C TYR A 232 36.53 -27.58 -50.62
N GLU A 233 35.90 -26.48 -51.04
CA GLU A 233 35.74 -26.14 -52.46
C GLU A 233 37.08 -25.91 -53.18
N ARG A 234 38.08 -25.35 -52.49
CA ARG A 234 39.45 -25.23 -53.02
C ARG A 234 40.10 -26.61 -53.19
N ARG A 235 39.94 -27.50 -52.21
CA ARG A 235 40.50 -28.86 -52.27
C ARG A 235 39.89 -29.69 -53.40
N CYS A 236 38.58 -29.62 -53.61
CA CYS A 236 37.93 -30.35 -54.72
C CYS A 236 38.42 -29.88 -56.10
N ARG A 237 38.63 -28.57 -56.29
CA ARG A 237 39.15 -28.02 -57.57
C ARG A 237 40.56 -28.51 -57.91
N LEU A 238 41.40 -28.75 -56.91
CA LEU A 238 42.76 -29.27 -57.09
C LEU A 238 42.80 -30.76 -57.47
N HIS A 239 41.74 -31.52 -57.21
CA HIS A 239 41.66 -32.95 -57.58
C HIS A 239 40.94 -33.17 -58.92
N SER A 240 40.25 -32.17 -59.46
CA SER A 240 39.59 -32.25 -60.77
C SER A 240 40.46 -31.81 -61.95
N SER A 241 41.67 -31.30 -61.69
CA SER A 241 42.67 -30.89 -62.69
C SER A 241 43.78 -31.94 -62.79
#